data_AF-A0A356FT58-F1
#
_entry.id   AF-A0A356FT58-F1
#
_cell.length_a   1.000
_cell.length_b   1.000
_cell.length_c   1.000
_cell.angle_alpha   90.00
_cell.angle_beta   90.00
_cell.angle_gamma   90.00
#
_symmetry.space_group_name_H-M   'P 1'
#
loop_
_entity.id
_entity.type
_entity.pdbx_description
1 polymer ?
#
loop_
_entity_poly.entity_id
_entity_poly.type
_entity_poly.pdbx_seq_one_letter_code
_entity_poly.pdbx_strand_id
1 'polypeptide(L)'
;EMLSYAAVILPLGLINVIGSMQVIESASAAGDDFAPKETLLVNGIGTVMTSFLGSPFPTTLYIGHLGMKQIGARAGYSLMNGAFMALLCLTGSFGILAQYIPIEAGMAILIWVGFTIGAQAFQAVPHRHAPAVIAGLIPGIGAFTALIIKRVLGSVGYGTEAQPYSNEVFTLMTEKGNLFAQGVFALEQGWLYCSIIFTSLMVAIIDKRFTALMAWLAAAAAMAAAGIIHSFMIFDQDITTKLGPAWQWVFGYLVALALLAFVRFCLVKRSDLPQKAPGPAFNRSSDS
;
A
#
# COMPACT_ATOMS: atom_id res chain seq x y z
N GLU A 1 -1.88 3.88 28.79
CA GLU A 1 -2.31 4.80 27.70
C GLU A 1 -1.45 4.68 26.43
N MET A 2 -0.12 4.86 26.48
CA MET A 2 0.73 4.78 25.27
C MET A 2 0.69 3.42 24.54
N LEU A 3 0.62 2.31 25.29
CA LEU A 3 0.43 0.96 24.75
C LEU A 3 -0.90 0.78 24.01
N SER A 4 -1.95 1.49 24.42
CA SER A 4 -3.26 1.45 23.75
C SER A 4 -3.19 2.07 22.35
N TYR A 5 -2.33 3.07 22.15
CA TYR A 5 -2.09 3.69 20.83
C TYR A 5 -1.07 2.93 19.98
N ALA A 6 -0.29 2.01 20.56
CA ALA A 6 0.71 1.24 19.81
C ALA A 6 0.08 0.45 18.64
N ALA A 7 -1.17 -0.03 18.82
CA ALA A 7 -1.94 -0.71 17.79
C ALA A 7 -2.25 0.17 16.56
N VAL A 8 -2.21 1.51 16.69
CA VAL A 8 -2.39 2.47 15.60
C VAL A 8 -1.07 3.04 15.11
N ILE A 9 -0.18 3.40 16.06
CA ILE A 9 1.12 4.03 15.76
C ILE A 9 2.02 3.10 14.94
N LEU A 10 2.09 1.81 15.30
CA LEU A 10 2.97 0.86 14.61
C LEU A 10 2.53 0.64 13.15
N PRO A 11 1.25 0.31 12.84
CA PRO A 11 0.81 0.22 11.45
C PRO A 11 0.99 1.52 10.66
N LEU A 12 0.65 2.67 11.26
CA LEU A 12 0.77 3.97 10.60
C LEU A 12 2.24 4.29 10.26
N GLY A 13 3.15 4.03 11.20
CA GLY A 13 4.59 4.21 11.00
C GLY A 13 5.14 3.32 9.88
N LEU A 14 4.73 2.04 9.84
CA LEU A 14 5.15 1.12 8.79
C LEU A 14 4.62 1.55 7.41
N ILE A 15 3.34 1.93 7.33
CA ILE A 15 2.73 2.46 6.10
C ILE A 15 3.48 3.71 5.64
N ASN A 16 3.86 4.60 6.56
CA ASN A 16 4.59 5.82 6.23
C ASN A 16 6.00 5.54 5.66
N VAL A 17 6.72 4.57 6.21
CA VAL A 17 8.03 4.15 5.68
C VAL A 17 7.88 3.60 4.26
N ILE A 18 6.90 2.73 4.04
CA ILE A 18 6.65 2.16 2.71
C ILE A 18 6.21 3.25 1.72
N GLY A 19 5.32 4.14 2.13
CA GLY A 19 4.89 5.28 1.31
C GLY A 19 6.07 6.19 0.96
N SER A 20 6.96 6.46 1.91
CA SER A 20 8.19 7.22 1.66
C SER A 20 9.11 6.51 0.67
N MET A 21 9.29 5.18 0.78
CA MET A 21 10.06 4.42 -0.21
C MET A 21 9.43 4.47 -1.61
N GLN A 22 8.10 4.42 -1.72
CA GLN A 22 7.41 4.56 -3.00
C GLN A 22 7.63 5.93 -3.63
N VAL A 23 7.68 6.99 -2.82
CA VAL A 23 8.01 8.34 -3.30
C VAL A 23 9.45 8.39 -3.82
N ILE A 24 10.40 7.77 -3.12
CA ILE A 24 11.81 7.72 -3.55
C ILE A 24 11.96 6.95 -4.87
N GLU A 25 11.29 5.81 -5.00
CA GLU A 25 11.29 5.02 -6.25
C GLU A 25 10.60 5.77 -7.40
N SER A 26 9.48 6.45 -7.13
CA SER A 26 8.80 7.30 -8.12
C SER A 26 9.68 8.48 -8.56
N ALA A 27 10.46 9.08 -7.64
CA ALA A 27 11.41 10.13 -7.96
C ALA A 27 12.59 9.62 -8.79
N SER A 28 13.14 8.44 -8.44
CA SER A 28 14.19 7.76 -9.21
C SER A 28 13.71 7.43 -10.63
N ALA A 29 12.47 6.94 -10.77
CA ALA A 29 11.83 6.71 -12.06
C ALA A 29 11.60 8.02 -12.87
N ALA A 30 11.59 9.18 -12.22
CA ALA A 30 11.54 10.50 -12.85
C ALA A 30 12.94 11.11 -13.09
N GLY A 31 14.02 10.36 -12.81
CA GLY A 31 15.41 10.77 -13.04
C GLY A 31 16.09 11.48 -11.86
N ASP A 32 15.50 11.49 -10.66
CA ASP A 32 16.16 11.99 -9.44
C ASP A 32 16.43 10.85 -8.45
N ASP A 33 17.67 10.36 -8.41
CA ASP A 33 18.07 9.26 -7.54
C ASP A 33 18.47 9.79 -6.15
N PHE A 34 17.52 9.78 -5.23
CA PHE A 34 17.76 10.12 -3.83
C PHE A 34 18.21 8.90 -3.03
N ALA A 35 19.20 9.08 -2.16
CA ALA A 35 19.73 8.01 -1.33
C ALA A 35 18.70 7.60 -0.26
N PRO A 36 18.15 6.35 -0.29
CA PRO A 36 16.97 6.02 0.51
C PRO A 36 17.17 6.13 2.01
N LYS A 37 18.36 5.76 2.52
CA LYS A 37 18.64 5.75 3.96
C LYS A 37 18.64 7.17 4.52
N GLU A 38 19.31 8.08 3.83
CA GLU A 38 19.46 9.47 4.19
C GLU A 38 18.10 10.18 4.11
N THR A 39 17.35 9.96 3.02
CA THR A 39 16.02 10.55 2.85
C THR A 39 15.04 10.08 3.91
N LEU A 40 15.01 8.78 4.24
CA LEU A 40 14.15 8.23 5.29
C LEU A 40 14.59 8.71 6.69
N LEU A 41 15.89 8.84 6.94
CA LEU A 41 16.41 9.35 8.21
C LEU A 41 15.96 10.80 8.45
N VAL A 42 16.09 11.66 7.44
CA VAL A 42 15.63 13.05 7.51
C VAL A 42 14.12 13.12 7.75
N ASN A 43 13.33 12.28 7.06
CA ASN A 43 11.89 12.20 7.29
C ASN A 43 11.56 11.77 8.73
N GLY A 44 12.24 10.75 9.26
CA GLY A 44 12.07 10.29 10.64
C GLY A 44 12.42 11.37 11.67
N ILE A 45 13.54 12.09 11.48
CA ILE A 45 13.91 13.22 12.34
C ILE A 45 12.84 14.30 12.30
N GLY A 46 12.31 14.64 11.12
CA GLY A 46 11.21 15.60 10.97
C GLY A 46 9.94 15.18 11.72
N THR A 47 9.59 13.90 11.65
CA THR A 47 8.47 13.32 12.42
C THR A 47 8.68 13.47 13.92
N VAL A 48 9.88 13.14 14.43
CA VAL A 48 10.19 13.28 15.86
C VAL A 48 10.11 14.75 16.28
N MET A 49 10.72 15.66 15.53
CA MET A 49 10.71 17.10 15.83
C MET A 49 9.28 17.67 15.86
N THR A 50 8.45 17.33 14.87
CA THR A 50 7.06 17.80 14.80
C THR A 50 6.17 17.20 15.88
N SER A 51 6.47 15.98 16.36
CA SER A 51 5.75 15.37 17.49
C SER A 51 5.91 16.16 18.79
N PHE A 52 7.11 16.73 19.04
CA PHE A 52 7.34 17.62 20.19
C PHE A 52 6.57 18.95 20.08
N LEU A 53 6.18 19.34 18.86
CA LEU A 53 5.34 20.50 18.59
C LEU A 53 3.84 20.15 18.56
N GLY A 54 3.47 18.93 18.95
CA GLY A 54 2.07 18.50 19.06
C GLY A 54 1.46 17.94 17.77
N SER A 55 2.26 17.63 16.74
CA SER A 55 1.74 16.97 15.53
C SER A 55 1.28 15.54 15.87
N PRO A 56 0.00 15.17 15.60
CA PRO A 56 -0.47 13.80 15.77
C PRO A 56 -0.14 12.90 14.57
N PHE A 57 0.40 13.47 13.49
CA PHE A 57 0.69 12.77 12.23
C PHE A 57 2.18 12.73 11.94
N PRO A 58 2.70 11.60 11.41
CA PRO A 58 4.08 11.53 10.95
C PRO A 58 4.27 12.38 9.69
N THR A 59 5.48 12.91 9.53
CA THR A 59 5.88 13.56 8.27
C THR A 59 6.10 12.51 7.19
N THR A 60 5.93 12.93 5.94
CA THR A 60 6.16 12.07 4.78
C THR A 60 6.83 12.85 3.65
N LEU A 61 7.35 12.12 2.67
CA LEU A 61 7.99 12.71 1.50
C LEU A 61 6.94 13.22 0.51
N TYR A 62 7.32 14.18 -0.32
CA TYR A 62 6.39 14.85 -1.22
C TYR A 62 5.87 13.89 -2.31
N ILE A 63 4.61 13.48 -2.17
CA ILE A 63 3.94 12.64 -3.17
C ILE A 63 3.71 13.46 -4.44
N GLY A 64 3.90 12.83 -5.61
CA GLY A 64 3.71 13.51 -6.89
C GLY A 64 4.93 14.32 -7.34
N HIS A 65 6.14 13.92 -6.90
CA HIS A 65 7.41 14.47 -7.35
C HIS A 65 7.50 14.65 -8.88
N LEU A 66 7.02 13.65 -9.65
CA LEU A 66 6.96 13.74 -11.12
C LEU A 66 6.13 14.95 -11.60
N GLY A 67 4.94 15.16 -11.05
CA GLY A 67 4.06 16.27 -11.43
C GLY A 67 4.68 17.62 -11.13
N MET A 68 5.34 17.76 -9.98
CA MET A 68 6.05 18.99 -9.61
C MET A 68 7.29 19.22 -10.49
N LYS A 69 8.01 18.15 -10.83
CA LYS A 69 9.16 18.22 -11.73
C LYS A 69 8.75 18.66 -13.13
N GLN A 70 7.60 18.19 -13.63
CA GLN A 70 7.06 18.58 -14.95
C GLN A 70 6.74 20.07 -15.05
N ILE A 71 6.34 20.73 -13.95
CA ILE A 71 6.12 22.19 -13.90
C ILE A 71 7.40 22.99 -13.63
N GLY A 72 8.57 22.35 -13.62
CA GLY A 72 9.88 22.99 -13.41
C GLY A 72 10.20 23.30 -11.94
N ALA A 73 9.46 22.73 -10.99
CA ALA A 73 9.74 22.93 -9.56
C ALA A 73 11.12 22.36 -9.19
N ARG A 74 11.83 23.10 -8.33
CA ARG A 74 13.15 22.72 -7.78
C ARG A 74 13.16 22.90 -6.26
N ALA A 75 14.32 22.71 -5.63
CA ALA A 75 14.48 22.88 -4.18
C ALA A 75 13.95 24.23 -3.65
N GLY A 76 14.14 25.33 -4.39
CA GLY A 76 13.63 26.65 -4.01
C GLY A 76 12.10 26.71 -3.90
N TYR A 77 11.38 26.04 -4.81
CA TYR A 77 9.91 25.94 -4.75
C TYR A 77 9.46 25.25 -3.46
N SER A 78 10.12 24.13 -3.11
CA SER A 78 9.79 23.37 -1.90
C SER A 78 10.06 24.18 -0.63
N LEU A 79 11.19 24.90 -0.57
CA LEU A 79 11.54 25.75 0.56
C LEU A 79 10.55 26.92 0.71
N MET A 80 10.21 27.60 -0.39
CA MET A 80 9.25 28.70 -0.37
C MET A 80 7.86 28.24 0.04
N ASN A 81 7.40 27.08 -0.45
CA ASN A 81 6.12 26.52 -0.04
C ASN A 81 6.11 26.19 1.46
N GLY A 82 7.19 25.57 1.98
CA GLY A 82 7.34 25.30 3.40
C GLY A 82 7.34 26.57 4.26
N ALA A 83 8.09 27.60 3.86
CA ALA A 83 8.15 28.87 4.58
C ALA A 83 6.81 29.62 4.55
N PHE A 84 6.13 29.62 3.40
CA PHE A 84 4.82 30.25 3.24
C PHE A 84 3.76 29.57 4.11
N MET A 85 3.71 28.22 4.09
CA MET A 85 2.79 27.47 4.94
C MET A 85 3.11 27.66 6.44
N ALA A 86 4.39 27.68 6.81
CA ALA A 86 4.79 27.97 8.19
C ALA A 86 4.31 29.36 8.63
N LEU A 87 4.47 30.38 7.79
CA LEU A 87 3.98 31.74 8.07
C LEU A 87 2.47 31.73 8.29
N LEU A 88 1.69 31.15 7.37
CA LEU A 88 0.23 31.09 7.46
C LEU A 88 -0.26 30.34 8.70
N CYS A 89 0.41 29.26 9.08
CA CYS A 89 0.07 28.49 10.28
C CYS A 89 0.43 29.26 11.56
N LEU A 90 1.61 29.89 11.62
CA LEU A 90 2.06 30.66 12.79
C LEU A 90 1.26 31.93 13.02
N THR A 91 0.75 32.58 11.96
CA THR A 91 -0.13 33.75 12.08
C THR A 91 -1.60 33.39 12.30
N GLY A 92 -1.97 32.10 12.20
CA GLY A 92 -3.36 31.64 12.22
C GLY A 92 -4.17 31.99 10.97
N SER A 93 -3.57 32.65 9.98
CA SER A 93 -4.24 33.07 8.73
C SER A 93 -4.70 31.89 7.88
N PHE A 94 -4.08 30.72 8.04
CA PHE A 94 -4.49 29.49 7.35
C PHE A 94 -5.96 29.13 7.62
N GLY A 95 -6.45 29.33 8.85
CA GLY A 95 -7.84 29.02 9.19
C GLY A 95 -8.86 29.85 8.40
N ILE A 96 -8.52 31.11 8.08
CA ILE A 96 -9.33 31.99 7.24
C ILE A 96 -9.30 31.49 5.79
N LEU A 97 -8.11 31.20 5.27
CA LEU A 97 -7.94 30.69 3.90
C LEU A 97 -8.67 29.36 3.68
N ALA A 98 -8.61 28.46 4.66
CA ALA A 98 -9.24 27.14 4.59
C ALA A 98 -10.77 27.22 4.41
N GLN A 99 -11.43 28.29 4.87
CA GLN A 99 -12.87 28.49 4.67
C GLN A 99 -13.24 28.78 3.20
N TYR A 100 -12.29 29.31 2.42
CA TYR A 100 -12.49 29.63 1.01
C TYR A 100 -12.04 28.52 0.07
N ILE A 101 -11.34 27.49 0.58
CA ILE A 101 -10.87 26.39 -0.24
C ILE A 101 -11.98 25.33 -0.29
N PRO A 102 -12.62 25.12 -1.46
CA PRO A 102 -13.62 24.08 -1.59
C PRO A 102 -12.99 22.70 -1.42
N ILE A 103 -13.66 21.81 -0.69
CA ILE A 103 -13.19 20.42 -0.49
C ILE A 103 -13.05 19.68 -1.82
N GLU A 104 -13.87 20.07 -2.81
CA GLU A 104 -13.87 19.57 -4.17
C GLU A 104 -12.54 19.84 -4.89
N ALA A 105 -11.89 20.97 -4.63
CA ALA A 105 -10.58 21.26 -5.19
C ALA A 105 -9.51 20.29 -4.64
N GLY A 106 -9.57 19.99 -3.35
CA GLY A 106 -8.71 18.98 -2.74
C GLY A 106 -8.91 17.59 -3.37
N MET A 107 -10.17 17.18 -3.56
CA MET A 107 -10.50 15.92 -4.22
C MET A 107 -10.01 15.86 -5.67
N ALA A 108 -10.17 16.94 -6.44
CA ALA A 108 -9.70 17.02 -7.82
C ALA A 108 -8.18 16.85 -7.93
N ILE A 109 -7.41 17.48 -7.01
CA ILE A 109 -5.96 17.32 -6.95
C ILE A 109 -5.58 15.86 -6.64
N LEU A 110 -6.24 15.22 -5.68
CA LEU A 110 -5.98 13.81 -5.33
C LEU A 110 -6.28 12.85 -6.50
N ILE A 111 -7.35 13.10 -7.26
CA ILE A 111 -7.67 12.32 -8.46
C ILE A 111 -6.55 12.45 -9.50
N TRP A 112 -6.09 13.68 -9.76
CA TRP A 112 -4.99 13.92 -10.71
C TRP A 112 -3.68 13.25 -10.27
N VAL A 113 -3.33 13.34 -8.99
CA VAL A 113 -2.18 12.64 -8.41
C VAL A 113 -2.33 11.12 -8.59
N GLY A 114 -3.53 10.58 -8.36
CA GLY A 114 -3.83 9.16 -8.61
C GLY A 114 -3.60 8.75 -10.06
N PHE A 115 -4.08 9.55 -11.02
CA PHE A 115 -3.87 9.29 -12.45
C PHE A 115 -2.40 9.34 -12.86
N THR A 116 -1.66 10.34 -12.39
CA THR A 116 -0.24 10.49 -12.73
C THR A 116 0.61 9.36 -12.13
N ILE A 117 0.38 8.97 -10.87
CA ILE A 117 1.06 7.83 -10.25
C ILE A 117 0.68 6.52 -10.95
N GLY A 118 -0.61 6.33 -11.24
CA GLY A 118 -1.11 5.15 -11.94
C GLY A 118 -0.49 5.00 -13.32
N ALA A 119 -0.44 6.07 -14.12
CA ALA A 119 0.20 6.07 -15.43
C ALA A 119 1.71 5.81 -15.32
N GLN A 120 2.39 6.45 -14.36
CA GLN A 120 3.83 6.26 -14.13
C GLN A 120 4.14 4.79 -13.80
N ALA A 121 3.30 4.10 -13.02
CA ALA A 121 3.54 2.70 -12.66
C ALA A 121 3.63 1.78 -13.89
N PHE A 122 2.89 2.06 -14.97
CA PHE A 122 2.99 1.32 -16.23
C PHE A 122 4.15 1.79 -17.11
N GLN A 123 4.48 3.08 -17.08
CA GLN A 123 5.52 3.67 -17.92
C GLN A 123 6.93 3.41 -17.38
N ALA A 124 7.08 3.29 -16.07
CA ALA A 124 8.37 3.10 -15.40
C ALA A 124 8.86 1.65 -15.39
N VAL A 125 8.04 0.69 -15.86
CA VAL A 125 8.37 -0.74 -15.86
C VAL A 125 8.34 -1.30 -17.28
N PRO A 126 9.09 -2.38 -17.57
CA PRO A 126 9.01 -3.05 -18.86
C PRO A 126 7.58 -3.46 -19.21
N HIS A 127 7.14 -3.28 -20.46
CA HIS A 127 5.77 -3.59 -20.91
C HIS A 127 5.32 -5.02 -20.56
N ARG A 128 6.24 -5.99 -20.57
CA ARG A 128 5.95 -7.39 -20.18
C ARG A 128 5.48 -7.54 -18.73
N HIS A 129 5.78 -6.58 -17.86
CA HIS A 129 5.36 -6.56 -16.44
C HIS A 129 4.06 -5.78 -16.20
N ALA A 130 3.39 -5.26 -17.23
CA ALA A 130 2.08 -4.61 -17.08
C ALA A 130 1.04 -5.46 -16.32
N PRO A 131 0.94 -6.80 -16.51
CA PRO A 131 0.05 -7.63 -15.70
C PRO A 131 0.39 -7.62 -14.20
N ALA A 132 1.66 -7.43 -13.83
CA ALA A 132 2.07 -7.32 -12.43
C ALA A 132 1.62 -6.01 -11.80
N VAL A 133 1.65 -4.90 -12.56
CA VAL A 133 1.08 -3.62 -12.11
C VAL A 133 -0.40 -3.79 -11.81
N ILE A 134 -1.16 -4.42 -12.70
CA ILE A 134 -2.59 -4.71 -12.50
C ILE A 134 -2.80 -5.59 -11.26
N ALA A 135 -2.00 -6.66 -11.10
CA ALA A 135 -2.08 -7.53 -9.94
C ALA A 135 -1.86 -6.77 -8.61
N GLY A 136 -0.95 -5.79 -8.62
CA GLY A 136 -0.70 -4.89 -7.48
C GLY A 136 -1.86 -3.95 -7.15
N LEU A 137 -2.71 -3.60 -8.12
CA LEU A 137 -3.88 -2.75 -7.88
C LEU A 137 -5.04 -3.50 -7.21
N ILE A 138 -5.13 -4.82 -7.41
CA ILE A 138 -6.25 -5.64 -6.92
C ILE A 138 -6.48 -5.50 -5.41
N PRO A 139 -5.46 -5.58 -4.52
CA PRO A 139 -5.69 -5.40 -3.09
C PRO A 139 -6.21 -4.02 -2.71
N GLY A 140 -5.73 -2.96 -3.37
CA GLY A 140 -6.24 -1.60 -3.17
C GLY A 140 -7.70 -1.45 -3.59
N ILE A 141 -8.10 -2.06 -4.71
CA ILE A 141 -9.51 -2.13 -5.15
C ILE A 141 -10.34 -2.93 -4.13
N GLY A 142 -9.79 -4.02 -3.59
CA GLY A 142 -10.41 -4.79 -2.51
C GLY A 142 -10.66 -3.96 -1.25
N ALA A 143 -9.67 -3.19 -0.82
CA ALA A 143 -9.79 -2.27 0.32
C ALA A 143 -10.83 -1.17 0.06
N PHE A 144 -10.85 -0.58 -1.14
CA PHE A 144 -11.89 0.36 -1.53
C PHE A 144 -13.28 -0.30 -1.52
N THR A 145 -13.39 -1.52 -2.02
CA THR A 145 -14.66 -2.28 -2.01
C THR A 145 -15.13 -2.55 -0.58
N ALA A 146 -14.22 -2.97 0.31
CA ALA A 146 -14.50 -3.16 1.73
C ALA A 146 -15.03 -1.87 2.37
N LEU A 147 -14.40 -0.73 2.07
CA LEU A 147 -14.84 0.59 2.53
C LEU A 147 -16.26 0.89 2.06
N ILE A 148 -16.57 0.70 0.77
CA ILE A 148 -17.92 0.94 0.24
C ILE A 148 -18.95 0.02 0.92
N ILE A 149 -18.64 -1.27 1.12
CA ILE A 149 -19.52 -2.20 1.83
C ILE A 149 -19.82 -1.69 3.25
N LYS A 150 -18.79 -1.32 4.03
CA LYS A 150 -18.96 -0.77 5.39
C LYS A 150 -19.83 0.49 5.38
N ARG A 151 -19.66 1.39 4.41
CA ARG A 151 -20.45 2.63 4.29
C ARG A 151 -21.92 2.36 3.97
N VAL A 152 -22.20 1.45 3.03
CA VAL A 152 -23.57 1.08 2.66
C VAL A 152 -24.27 0.35 3.81
N LEU A 153 -23.58 -0.57 4.48
CA LEU A 153 -24.12 -1.25 5.67
C LEU A 153 -24.42 -0.24 6.79
N GLY A 154 -23.52 0.71 7.02
CA GLY A 154 -23.74 1.83 7.94
C GLY A 154 -24.97 2.67 7.61
N SER A 155 -25.21 2.96 6.33
CA SER A 155 -26.38 3.77 5.92
C SER A 155 -27.72 3.06 6.11
N VAL A 156 -27.72 1.73 6.25
CA VAL A 156 -28.93 0.94 6.54
C VAL A 156 -29.00 0.45 7.99
N GLY A 157 -28.12 0.95 8.87
CA GLY A 157 -28.20 0.78 10.32
C GLY A 157 -27.25 -0.25 10.95
N TYR A 158 -26.46 -0.98 10.16
CA TYR A 158 -25.45 -1.90 10.69
C TYR A 158 -24.21 -1.16 11.20
N GLY A 159 -23.45 -1.80 12.10
CA GLY A 159 -22.28 -1.20 12.72
C GLY A 159 -22.65 -0.22 13.84
N THR A 160 -23.76 -0.48 14.54
CA THR A 160 -24.21 0.26 15.72
C THR A 160 -24.37 -0.67 16.91
N GLU A 161 -24.48 -0.17 18.14
CA GLU A 161 -24.73 -1.02 19.32
C GLU A 161 -26.01 -1.86 19.19
N ALA A 162 -27.05 -1.30 18.57
CA ALA A 162 -28.32 -1.97 18.37
C ALA A 162 -28.27 -3.03 17.26
N GLN A 163 -27.40 -2.84 16.26
CA GLN A 163 -27.26 -3.69 15.08
C GLN A 163 -25.75 -3.84 14.73
N PRO A 164 -24.97 -4.60 15.50
CA PRO A 164 -23.56 -4.83 15.22
C PRO A 164 -23.39 -5.65 13.94
N TYR A 165 -22.18 -5.66 13.38
CA TYR A 165 -21.87 -6.58 12.30
C TYR A 165 -21.93 -8.03 12.80
N SER A 166 -22.36 -8.95 11.94
CA SER A 166 -22.43 -10.38 12.28
C SER A 166 -22.12 -11.26 11.07
N ASN A 167 -21.79 -12.52 11.33
CA ASN A 167 -21.59 -13.51 10.27
C ASN A 167 -22.88 -13.77 9.45
N GLU A 168 -24.06 -13.49 10.01
CA GLU A 168 -25.33 -13.59 9.30
C GLU A 168 -25.41 -12.57 8.16
N VAL A 169 -24.92 -11.35 8.38
CA VAL A 169 -24.85 -10.31 7.33
C VAL A 169 -23.98 -10.76 6.17
N PHE A 170 -22.86 -11.45 6.46
CA PHE A 170 -21.99 -12.00 5.41
C PHE A 170 -22.66 -13.13 4.63
N THR A 171 -23.41 -13.98 5.33
CA THR A 171 -24.19 -15.06 4.70
C THR A 171 -25.27 -14.48 3.80
N LEU A 172 -26.02 -13.48 4.28
CA LEU A 172 -27.05 -12.78 3.52
C LEU A 172 -26.49 -12.11 2.24
N MET A 173 -25.34 -11.43 2.34
CA MET A 173 -24.67 -10.84 1.18
C MET A 173 -24.28 -11.90 0.14
N THR A 174 -23.88 -13.09 0.59
CA THR A 174 -23.53 -14.20 -0.31
C THR A 174 -24.78 -14.78 -0.97
N GLU A 175 -25.81 -15.12 -0.18
CA GLU A 175 -27.01 -15.81 -0.67
C GLU A 175 -27.90 -14.91 -1.54
N LYS A 176 -28.09 -13.65 -1.16
CA LYS A 176 -28.98 -12.72 -1.90
C LYS A 176 -28.24 -11.84 -2.88
N GLY A 177 -27.00 -11.46 -2.57
CA GLY A 177 -26.21 -10.51 -3.35
C GLY A 177 -25.13 -11.15 -4.22
N ASN A 178 -24.89 -12.47 -4.07
CA ASN A 178 -23.75 -13.16 -4.68
C ASN A 178 -22.40 -12.47 -4.39
N LEU A 179 -22.29 -11.84 -3.21
CA LEU A 179 -21.12 -11.09 -2.77
C LEU A 179 -20.39 -11.84 -1.65
N PHE A 180 -19.22 -12.40 -1.98
CA PHE A 180 -18.34 -13.10 -1.04
C PHE A 180 -17.50 -12.12 -0.21
N ALA A 181 -18.17 -11.34 0.64
CA ALA A 181 -17.58 -10.22 1.37
C ALA A 181 -16.40 -10.60 2.29
N GLN A 182 -16.37 -11.84 2.81
CA GLN A 182 -15.27 -12.31 3.65
C GLN A 182 -13.91 -12.25 2.93
N GLY A 183 -13.87 -12.57 1.63
CA GLY A 183 -12.66 -12.47 0.82
C GLY A 183 -12.23 -11.02 0.63
N VAL A 184 -13.18 -10.10 0.48
CA VAL A 184 -12.94 -8.66 0.34
C VAL A 184 -12.35 -8.10 1.64
N PHE A 185 -12.93 -8.42 2.79
CA PHE A 185 -12.41 -7.98 4.10
C PHE A 185 -11.05 -8.60 4.42
N ALA A 186 -10.79 -9.85 4.03
CA ALA A 186 -9.46 -10.44 4.13
C ALA A 186 -8.45 -9.72 3.20
N LEU A 187 -8.85 -9.34 1.99
CA LEU A 187 -7.97 -8.66 1.05
C LEU A 187 -7.63 -7.22 1.49
N GLU A 188 -8.56 -6.55 2.17
CA GLU A 188 -8.36 -5.23 2.79
C GLU A 188 -7.22 -5.25 3.83
N GLN A 189 -7.11 -6.34 4.61
CA GLN A 189 -6.15 -6.41 5.71
C GLN A 189 -4.72 -6.43 5.19
N GLY A 190 -3.98 -5.36 5.48
CA GLY A 190 -2.62 -5.19 4.99
C GLY A 190 -2.56 -5.00 3.48
N TRP A 191 -3.60 -4.42 2.86
CA TRP A 191 -3.73 -4.27 1.40
C TRP A 191 -2.44 -3.77 0.72
N LEU A 192 -1.71 -2.83 1.32
CA LEU A 192 -0.45 -2.30 0.80
C LEU A 192 0.62 -3.40 0.68
N TYR A 193 0.75 -4.25 1.69
CA TYR A 193 1.65 -5.40 1.68
C TYR A 193 1.16 -6.48 0.72
N CYS A 194 -0.14 -6.73 0.67
CA CYS A 194 -0.75 -7.63 -0.31
C CYS A 194 -0.41 -7.17 -1.74
N SER A 195 -0.47 -5.87 -2.02
CA SER A 195 -0.08 -5.29 -3.33
C SER A 195 1.38 -5.57 -3.67
N ILE A 196 2.30 -5.41 -2.71
CA ILE A 196 3.73 -5.72 -2.90
C ILE A 196 3.92 -7.22 -3.18
N ILE A 197 3.29 -8.08 -2.39
CA ILE A 197 3.36 -9.54 -2.55
C ILE A 197 2.80 -9.94 -3.91
N PHE A 198 1.59 -9.51 -4.27
CA PHE A 198 0.92 -9.89 -5.53
C PHE A 198 1.72 -9.43 -6.75
N THR A 199 2.22 -8.19 -6.73
CA THR A 199 3.10 -7.67 -7.78
C THR A 199 4.36 -8.51 -7.90
N SER A 200 5.01 -8.82 -6.77
CA SER A 200 6.27 -9.57 -6.75
C SER A 200 6.11 -11.02 -7.19
N LEU A 201 5.03 -11.69 -6.78
CA LEU A 201 4.65 -13.02 -7.26
C LEU A 201 4.44 -12.98 -8.78
N MET A 202 3.69 -12.00 -9.28
CA MET A 202 3.40 -11.88 -10.72
C MET A 202 4.68 -11.63 -11.53
N VAL A 203 5.56 -10.73 -11.07
CA VAL A 203 6.88 -10.52 -11.71
C VAL A 203 7.70 -11.81 -11.70
N ALA A 204 7.74 -12.54 -10.58
CA ALA A 204 8.49 -13.79 -10.49
C ALA A 204 7.92 -14.89 -11.40
N ILE A 205 6.60 -14.93 -11.60
CA ILE A 205 5.93 -15.82 -12.56
C ILE A 205 6.30 -15.45 -13.99
N ILE A 206 6.15 -14.17 -14.37
CA ILE A 206 6.46 -13.67 -15.72
C ILE A 206 7.93 -13.92 -16.07
N ASP A 207 8.83 -13.68 -15.11
CA ASP A 207 10.27 -13.87 -15.28
C ASP A 207 10.71 -15.32 -15.09
N LYS A 208 9.78 -16.23 -14.78
CA LYS A 208 10.04 -17.65 -14.49
C LYS A 208 11.11 -17.85 -13.40
N ARG A 209 11.16 -16.94 -12.42
CA ARG A 209 12.09 -16.95 -11.29
C ARG A 209 11.50 -17.73 -10.12
N PHE A 210 11.51 -19.05 -10.22
CA PHE A 210 10.92 -19.94 -9.21
C PHE A 210 11.44 -19.73 -7.78
N THR A 211 12.75 -19.46 -7.60
CA THR A 211 13.30 -19.22 -6.25
C THR A 211 12.74 -17.95 -5.62
N ALA A 212 12.64 -16.87 -6.41
CA ALA A 212 12.03 -15.63 -5.93
C ALA A 212 10.54 -15.83 -5.65
N LEU A 213 9.83 -16.56 -6.52
CA LEU A 213 8.42 -16.90 -6.34
C LEU A 213 8.18 -17.64 -5.02
N MET A 214 8.98 -18.67 -4.74
CA MET A 214 8.90 -19.42 -3.47
C MET A 214 9.23 -18.54 -2.26
N ALA A 215 10.25 -17.67 -2.36
CA ALA A 215 10.60 -16.75 -1.28
C ALA A 215 9.46 -15.78 -0.96
N TRP A 216 8.78 -15.25 -1.98
CA TRP A 216 7.61 -14.37 -1.79
C TRP A 216 6.40 -15.10 -1.23
N LEU A 217 6.17 -16.36 -1.59
CA LEU A 217 5.13 -17.19 -0.96
C LEU A 217 5.44 -17.49 0.51
N ALA A 218 6.70 -17.78 0.84
CA ALA A 218 7.13 -17.96 2.22
C ALA A 218 6.96 -16.67 3.04
N ALA A 219 7.34 -15.52 2.47
CA ALA A 219 7.13 -14.22 3.09
C ALA A 219 5.64 -13.94 3.32
N ALA A 220 4.78 -14.22 2.33
CA ALA A 220 3.33 -14.07 2.47
C ALA A 220 2.76 -14.98 3.56
N ALA A 221 3.19 -16.24 3.63
CA ALA A 221 2.80 -17.16 4.70
C ALA A 221 3.23 -16.64 6.08
N ALA A 222 4.45 -16.12 6.21
CA ALA A 222 4.94 -15.55 7.46
C ALA A 222 4.17 -14.29 7.88
N MET A 223 3.86 -13.40 6.94
CA MET A 223 3.06 -12.20 7.20
C MET A 223 1.61 -12.54 7.57
N ALA A 224 1.01 -13.55 6.93
CA ALA A 224 -0.31 -14.05 7.29
C ALA A 224 -0.31 -14.73 8.67
N ALA A 225 0.76 -15.44 9.03
CA ALA A 225 0.93 -16.05 10.36
C ALA A 225 1.12 -15.00 11.45
N ALA A 226 1.78 -13.88 11.14
CA ALA A 226 1.89 -12.74 12.04
C ALA A 226 0.61 -11.89 12.13
N GLY A 227 -0.38 -12.11 11.26
CA GLY A 227 -1.61 -11.32 11.18
C GLY A 227 -1.44 -9.94 10.53
N ILE A 228 -0.33 -9.71 9.82
CA ILE A 228 -0.07 -8.46 9.10
C ILE A 228 -0.96 -8.36 7.85
N ILE A 229 -1.22 -9.50 7.21
CA ILE A 229 -2.11 -9.61 6.05
C ILE A 229 -3.25 -10.59 6.33
N HIS A 230 -4.40 -10.36 5.69
CA HIS A 230 -5.58 -11.24 5.67
C HIS A 230 -6.34 -11.52 6.96
N SER A 231 -5.80 -11.16 8.11
CA SER A 231 -6.42 -11.43 9.42
C SER A 231 -7.38 -10.31 9.81
N PHE A 232 -8.69 -10.59 9.74
CA PHE A 232 -9.73 -9.67 10.21
C PHE A 232 -10.60 -10.32 11.30
N MET A 233 -11.29 -9.48 12.06
CA MET A 233 -12.35 -9.88 12.97
C MET A 233 -13.48 -8.86 12.95
N ILE A 234 -14.67 -9.34 13.31
CA ILE A 234 -15.77 -8.46 13.69
C ILE A 234 -15.54 -8.09 15.16
N PHE A 235 -15.41 -6.80 15.45
CA PHE A 235 -15.23 -6.28 16.80
C PHE A 235 -16.26 -5.18 17.04
N ASP A 236 -17.25 -5.48 17.88
CA ASP A 236 -18.39 -4.63 18.19
C ASP A 236 -19.09 -4.08 16.94
N GLN A 237 -18.82 -2.82 16.62
CA GLN A 237 -19.44 -2.04 15.56
C GLN A 237 -18.59 -1.97 14.29
N ASP A 238 -17.43 -2.62 14.26
CA ASP A 238 -16.48 -2.51 13.14
C ASP A 238 -15.94 -3.87 12.69
N ILE A 239 -15.42 -3.90 11.47
CA ILE A 239 -14.66 -5.01 10.91
C ILE A 239 -13.23 -4.53 10.82
N THR A 240 -12.39 -5.04 11.73
CA THR A 240 -11.06 -4.53 12.00
C THR A 240 -9.99 -5.62 11.90
N THR A 241 -8.73 -5.20 11.92
CA THR A 241 -7.58 -6.10 11.87
C THR A 241 -7.52 -6.96 13.13
N LYS A 242 -7.40 -8.27 12.95
CA LYS A 242 -7.14 -9.20 14.05
C LYS A 242 -5.66 -9.51 14.13
N LEU A 243 -4.98 -9.04 15.18
CA LEU A 243 -3.61 -9.48 15.45
C LEU A 243 -3.60 -10.98 15.77
N GLY A 244 -2.82 -11.76 15.02
CA GLY A 244 -2.74 -13.21 15.14
C GLY A 244 -2.84 -13.94 13.79
N PRO A 245 -2.57 -15.25 13.77
CA PRO A 245 -2.41 -16.00 12.54
C PRO A 245 -3.72 -16.16 11.76
N ALA A 246 -3.69 -15.80 10.48
CA ALA A 246 -4.74 -16.06 9.53
C ALA A 246 -4.55 -17.46 8.91
N TRP A 247 -4.75 -18.52 9.71
CA TRP A 247 -4.34 -19.89 9.38
C TRP A 247 -4.80 -20.39 8.01
N GLN A 248 -6.03 -20.08 7.60
CA GLN A 248 -6.53 -20.45 6.27
C GLN A 248 -5.64 -19.95 5.13
N TRP A 249 -5.13 -18.71 5.23
CA TRP A 249 -4.25 -18.10 4.24
C TRP A 249 -2.82 -18.60 4.37
N VAL A 250 -2.34 -18.82 5.60
CA VAL A 250 -1.04 -19.47 5.85
C VAL A 250 -1.00 -20.83 5.15
N PHE A 251 -2.01 -21.67 5.35
CA PHE A 251 -2.10 -22.97 4.67
C PHE A 251 -2.17 -22.81 3.16
N GLY A 252 -2.96 -21.86 2.64
CA GLY A 252 -3.02 -21.57 1.21
C GLY A 252 -1.65 -21.25 0.61
N TYR A 253 -0.88 -20.37 1.24
CA TYR A 253 0.47 -20.01 0.79
C TYR A 253 1.46 -21.18 0.91
N LEU A 254 1.39 -21.96 2.00
CA LEU A 254 2.25 -23.13 2.19
C LEU A 254 1.95 -24.25 1.18
N VAL A 255 0.68 -24.47 0.85
CA VAL A 255 0.28 -25.43 -0.19
C VAL A 255 0.79 -24.96 -1.56
N ALA A 256 0.59 -23.68 -1.91
CA ALA A 256 1.11 -23.12 -3.15
C ALA A 256 2.65 -23.24 -3.23
N LEU A 257 3.35 -22.97 -2.11
CA LEU A 257 4.79 -23.12 -2.00
C LEU A 257 5.23 -24.59 -2.16
N ALA A 258 4.56 -25.54 -1.53
CA ALA A 258 4.86 -26.96 -1.64
C ALA A 258 4.65 -27.48 -3.07
N LEU A 259 3.54 -27.08 -3.72
CA LEU A 259 3.27 -27.43 -5.11
C LEU A 259 4.33 -26.84 -6.04
N LEU A 260 4.74 -25.58 -5.85
CA LEU A 260 5.78 -24.96 -6.66
C LEU A 260 7.17 -25.55 -6.40
N ALA A 261 7.48 -25.92 -5.16
CA ALA A 261 8.70 -26.65 -4.84
C ALA A 261 8.73 -28.01 -5.56
N PHE A 262 7.62 -28.74 -5.52
CA PHE A 262 7.48 -30.00 -6.25
C PHE A 262 7.69 -29.80 -7.76
N VAL A 263 7.00 -28.84 -8.38
CA VAL A 263 7.20 -28.52 -9.81
C VAL A 263 8.66 -28.16 -10.09
N ARG A 264 9.26 -27.30 -9.26
CA ARG A 264 10.63 -26.81 -9.45
C ARG A 264 11.69 -27.90 -9.37
N PHE A 265 11.55 -28.85 -8.44
CA PHE A 265 12.55 -29.88 -8.17
C PHE A 265 12.29 -31.21 -8.88
N CYS A 266 11.03 -31.54 -9.19
CA CYS A 266 10.66 -32.80 -9.83
C CYS A 266 10.38 -32.68 -11.32
N LEU A 267 9.86 -31.54 -11.80
CA LEU A 267 9.39 -31.40 -13.18
C LEU A 267 10.26 -30.48 -14.06
N VAL A 268 10.94 -29.50 -13.47
CA VAL A 268 11.73 -28.51 -14.22
C VAL A 268 13.21 -28.86 -14.22
N LYS A 269 13.79 -29.14 -15.39
CA LYS A 269 15.24 -29.34 -15.52
C LYS A 269 15.97 -28.01 -15.47
N ARG A 270 17.21 -28.02 -14.99
CA ARG A 270 18.06 -26.82 -14.92
C ARG A 270 18.26 -26.14 -16.28
N SER A 271 18.21 -26.92 -17.37
CA SER A 271 18.28 -26.45 -18.77
C SER A 271 17.11 -25.57 -19.18
N ASP A 272 15.96 -25.72 -18.52
CA ASP A 272 14.70 -25.08 -18.92
C ASP A 272 14.55 -23.70 -18.25
N LEU A 273 15.49 -23.36 -17.37
CA LEU A 273 15.54 -22.07 -16.69
C LEU A 273 16.41 -21.08 -17.47
N PRO A 274 16.02 -19.80 -17.51
CA PRO A 274 16.85 -18.78 -18.11
C PRO A 274 18.23 -18.73 -17.43
N GLN A 275 19.31 -18.94 -18.18
CA GLN A 275 20.69 -18.96 -17.68
C GLN A 275 21.12 -17.60 -17.10
N LYS A 276 20.56 -16.52 -17.64
CA LYS A 276 20.64 -15.17 -17.10
C LYS A 276 19.21 -14.73 -16.89
N ALA A 277 18.86 -14.42 -15.65
CA ALA A 277 17.59 -13.76 -15.42
C ALA A 277 17.58 -12.47 -16.26
N PRO A 278 16.47 -12.08 -16.92
CA PRO A 278 16.36 -10.69 -17.37
C PRO A 278 16.73 -9.84 -16.17
N GLY A 279 17.57 -8.81 -16.33
CA GLY A 279 18.13 -8.02 -15.21
C GLY A 279 17.02 -7.59 -14.22
N PRO A 280 17.36 -7.04 -13.04
CA PRO A 280 16.33 -6.44 -12.19
C PRO A 280 15.38 -5.60 -13.07
N ALA A 281 14.07 -5.58 -12.77
CA ALA A 281 13.13 -4.77 -13.54
C ALA A 281 13.63 -3.32 -13.70
N PHE A 282 14.47 -2.90 -12.75
CA PHE A 282 15.33 -1.72 -12.77
C PHE A 282 16.81 -2.14 -12.90
N ASN A 283 17.25 -2.62 -14.06
CA ASN A 283 18.67 -2.78 -14.31
C ASN A 283 19.22 -1.37 -14.53
N ARG A 284 19.67 -0.74 -13.44
CA ARG A 284 20.28 0.61 -13.41
C ARG A 284 21.54 0.74 -14.30
N SER A 285 21.89 -0.28 -15.08
CA SER A 285 23.11 -0.36 -15.87
C SER A 285 22.92 -0.98 -17.27
N SER A 286 21.71 -0.99 -17.83
CA SER A 286 21.54 -1.34 -19.25
C SER A 286 20.49 -0.47 -19.93
N ASP A 287 20.90 0.75 -20.29
CA ASP A 287 20.92 1.23 -21.68
C ASP A 287 21.05 2.77 -21.66
N SER A 288 22.13 3.26 -22.30
CA SER A 288 22.46 4.67 -22.67
C SER A 288 22.40 5.76 -21.60
#